data_AF-Q700B6-F1
#
_entry.id   AF-Q700B6-F1
#
_cell.length_a   1.000
_cell.length_b   1.000
_cell.length_c   1.000
_cell.angle_alpha   90.00
_cell.angle_beta   90.00
_cell.angle_gamma   90.00
#
_symmetry.space_group_name_H-M   'P 1'
#
loop_
_entity.id
_entity.type
_entity.pdbx_description
1 polymer ?
#
loop_
_entity_poly.entity_id
_entity_poly.type
_entity_poly.pdbx_seq_one_letter_code
_entity_poly.pdbx_strand_id
1 'polypeptide(L)'
;HLRDWEGNEAYSLYDHFHLSSEELNYRIHLKGLTGTAGKISSISQPGNDFSTKDADNDKCICKCSQMLTGGWWFDACGPSNLN
;
A
#
# COMPACT_ATOMS: atom_id res chain seq x y z
N HIS A 1 3.06 -10.55 -9.62
CA HIS A 1 2.62 -10.04 -10.94
C HIS A 1 1.17 -9.60 -10.80
N LEU A 2 0.85 -8.43 -11.36
CA LEU A 2 -0.51 -7.91 -11.49
C LEU A 2 -1.04 -8.31 -12.87
N ARG A 3 -2.33 -8.61 -12.97
CA ARG A 3 -2.97 -8.98 -14.23
C ARG A 3 -4.29 -8.23 -14.38
N ASP A 4 -4.53 -7.66 -15.54
CA ASP A 4 -5.83 -7.06 -15.87
C ASP A 4 -6.81 -8.11 -16.42
N TRP A 5 -8.04 -7.68 -16.71
CA TRP A 5 -9.10 -8.56 -17.19
C TRP A 5 -8.90 -8.99 -18.66
N GLU A 6 -8.13 -8.22 -19.42
CA GLU A 6 -7.73 -8.49 -20.80
C GLU A 6 -6.55 -9.47 -20.88
N GLY A 7 -5.96 -9.81 -19.74
CA GLY A 7 -4.91 -10.81 -19.59
C GLY A 7 -3.49 -10.26 -19.71
N ASN A 8 -3.30 -8.94 -19.77
CA ASN A 8 -1.99 -8.31 -19.74
C ASN A 8 -1.40 -8.39 -18.34
N GLU A 9 -0.07 -8.48 -18.25
CA GLU A 9 0.65 -8.61 -16.99
C GLU A 9 1.62 -7.45 -16.76
N ALA A 10 1.76 -7.06 -15.49
CA ALA A 10 2.70 -6.04 -15.06
C ALA A 10 3.30 -6.37 -13.68
N TYR A 11 4.39 -5.70 -13.31
CA TYR A 11 4.99 -5.84 -11.99
C TYR A 11 5.61 -4.53 -11.49
N SER A 12 5.66 -4.38 -10.17
CA SER A 12 6.46 -3.38 -9.47
C SER A 12 7.49 -4.10 -8.60
N LEU A 13 8.74 -3.71 -8.71
CA LEU A 13 9.85 -4.22 -7.91
C LEU A 13 10.40 -3.07 -7.06
N TYR A 14 10.67 -3.33 -5.79
CA TYR A 14 11.32 -2.37 -4.90
C TYR A 14 12.64 -2.99 -4.43
N ASP A 15 13.75 -2.30 -4.65
CA ASP A 15 15.08 -2.77 -4.24
C ASP A 15 15.17 -2.98 -2.73
N HIS A 16 14.46 -2.17 -1.95
CA HIS A 16 14.39 -2.33 -0.50
C HIS A 16 12.94 -2.28 -0.04
N PHE A 17 12.58 -3.28 0.75
CA PHE A 17 11.29 -3.40 1.41
C PHE A 17 11.53 -3.93 2.82
N HIS A 18 10.93 -3.28 3.81
CA HIS A 18 10.77 -3.85 5.14
C HIS A 18 9.54 -3.26 5.82
N LEU A 19 9.07 -3.97 6.86
CA LEU A 19 8.03 -3.49 7.76
C LEU A 19 8.67 -3.13 9.10
N SER A 20 8.13 -2.11 9.75
CA SER A 20 8.43 -1.86 11.16
C SER A 20 7.78 -2.94 12.06
N SER A 21 8.10 -2.92 13.35
CA SER A 21 7.44 -3.76 14.35
C SER A 21 5.96 -3.38 14.54
N GLU A 22 5.24 -4.21 15.30
CA GLU A 22 3.86 -3.95 15.71
C GLU A 22 3.71 -2.64 16.50
N GLU A 23 4.69 -2.25 17.32
CA GLU A 23 4.63 -0.98 18.07
C GLU A 23 4.64 0.25 17.15
N LEU A 24 5.06 0.07 15.90
CA LEU A 24 5.04 1.05 14.84
C LEU A 24 4.02 0.68 13.75
N ASN A 25 2.97 -0.05 14.14
CA ASN A 25 1.83 -0.43 13.32
C ASN A 25 2.22 -1.07 11.98
N TYR A 26 3.30 -1.86 11.96
CA TYR A 26 3.81 -2.50 10.75
C TYR A 26 4.04 -1.53 9.57
N ARG A 27 4.47 -0.29 9.85
CA ARG A 27 4.74 0.73 8.83
C ARG A 27 5.60 0.19 7.69
N ILE A 28 5.17 0.42 6.45
CA ILE A 28 5.90 0.00 5.26
C ILE A 28 7.01 0.98 4.90
N HIS A 29 8.15 0.46 4.45
CA HIS A 29 9.26 1.25 3.90
C HIS A 29 9.63 0.68 2.53
N LEU A 30 9.66 1.54 1.52
CA LEU A 30 9.94 1.16 0.14
C LEU A 30 11.00 2.10 -0.46
N LYS A 31 11.92 1.52 -1.23
CA LYS A 31 12.91 2.31 -1.99
C LYS A 31 13.30 1.57 -3.28
N GLY A 32 13.66 2.34 -4.30
CA GLY A 32 14.16 1.80 -5.58
C GLY A 32 13.06 1.13 -6.40
N LEU A 33 11.98 1.87 -6.70
CA LEU A 33 10.92 1.36 -7.56
C LEU A 33 11.44 1.17 -9.00
N THR A 34 11.25 -0.04 -9.52
CA THR A 34 11.41 -0.39 -10.94
C THR A 34 10.24 -1.28 -11.39
N GLY A 35 10.19 -1.62 -12.68
CA GLY A 35 9.18 -2.52 -13.24
C GLY A 35 8.29 -1.87 -14.29
N THR A 36 7.20 -2.55 -14.64
CA THR A 36 6.29 -2.16 -15.71
C THR A 36 4.95 -1.63 -15.22
N ALA A 37 4.60 -1.83 -13.94
CA ALA A 37 3.33 -1.39 -13.34
C ALA A 37 3.39 0.07 -12.81
N GLY A 38 3.94 0.97 -13.62
CA GLY A 38 4.02 2.40 -13.31
C GLY A 38 5.42 2.91 -12.95
N LYS A 39 5.64 4.21 -13.19
CA LYS A 39 6.90 4.92 -12.87
C LYS A 39 6.88 5.58 -11.49
N ILE A 40 5.69 5.71 -10.90
CA ILE A 40 5.44 6.26 -9.56
C ILE A 40 4.85 5.13 -8.73
N SER A 41 5.25 5.02 -7.47
CA SER A 41 4.73 3.99 -6.58
C SER A 41 3.23 4.18 -6.34
N SER A 42 2.44 3.12 -6.52
CA SER A 42 1.02 3.09 -6.14
C SER A 42 0.83 2.94 -4.62
N ILE A 43 1.87 2.61 -3.86
CA ILE A 43 1.87 2.66 -2.40
C ILE A 43 2.41 4.03 -2.00
N SER A 44 1.65 4.80 -1.23
CA SER A 44 2.04 6.17 -0.86
C SER A 44 3.43 6.22 -0.22
N GLN A 45 4.20 7.26 -0.59
CA GLN A 45 5.54 7.53 -0.07
C GLN A 45 5.58 8.94 0.56
N PRO A 46 6.15 9.12 1.76
CA PRO A 46 6.73 8.08 2.63
C PRO A 46 5.67 7.07 3.09
N GLY A 47 6.10 5.84 3.36
CA GLY A 47 5.18 4.73 3.67
C GLY A 47 4.36 4.96 4.95
N ASN A 48 3.16 4.39 4.96
CA ASN A 48 2.18 4.55 6.03
C ASN A 48 2.15 3.37 7.00
N ASP A 49 1.45 3.57 8.11
CA ASP A 49 1.08 2.54 9.06
C ASP A 49 0.02 1.63 8.44
N PHE A 50 -0.04 0.38 8.90
CA PHE A 50 -1.03 -0.56 8.44
C PHE A 50 -2.36 -0.34 9.17
N SER A 51 -3.44 -0.22 8.41
CA SER A 51 -4.80 -0.02 8.93
C SER A 51 -5.68 -1.22 8.62
N THR A 52 -6.58 -1.55 9.54
CA THR A 52 -7.57 -2.64 9.42
C THR A 52 -8.96 -2.13 9.81
N LYS A 53 -9.98 -2.98 9.68
CA LYS A 53 -11.38 -2.61 9.96
C LYS A 53 -11.58 -2.05 11.39
N ASP A 54 -10.73 -2.48 12.31
CA ASP A 54 -10.75 -2.25 13.75
C ASP A 54 -9.58 -1.40 14.25
N ALA A 55 -8.63 -1.03 13.39
CA ALA A 55 -7.50 -0.16 13.71
C ALA A 55 -7.32 0.91 12.63
N ASP A 56 -7.62 2.16 13.01
CA ASP A 56 -7.54 3.32 12.13
C ASP A 56 -6.20 4.04 12.33
N ASN A 57 -5.21 3.65 11.54
CA ASN A 57 -3.85 4.21 11.54
C ASN A 57 -3.56 5.01 10.25
N ASP A 58 -4.58 5.28 9.44
CA ASP A 58 -4.43 5.99 8.19
C ASP A 58 -4.43 7.51 8.41
N LYS A 59 -4.13 8.30 7.37
CA LYS A 59 -4.04 9.76 7.47
C LYS A 59 -5.33 10.46 7.01
N CYS A 60 -6.40 9.71 6.77
CA CYS A 60 -7.69 10.27 6.41
C CYS A 60 -8.46 10.72 7.66
N ILE A 61 -9.44 11.61 7.46
CA ILE A 61 -10.50 11.85 8.46
C ILE A 61 -11.51 10.69 8.44
N CYS A 62 -11.53 9.95 7.33
CA CYS A 62 -12.32 8.76 7.10
C CYS A 62 -11.60 7.50 7.59
N LYS A 63 -12.29 6.35 7.58
CA LYS A 63 -11.68 5.05 7.92
C LYS A 63 -11.46 4.25 6.64
N CYS A 64 -10.27 4.33 6.04
CA CYS A 64 -10.03 3.78 4.70
C CYS A 64 -10.26 2.28 4.63
N SER A 65 -9.84 1.54 5.66
CA SER A 65 -10.10 0.09 5.72
C SER A 65 -11.59 -0.25 5.78
N GLN A 66 -12.44 0.58 6.38
CA GLN A 66 -13.88 0.36 6.40
C GLN A 66 -14.55 0.76 5.08
N MET A 67 -14.04 1.81 4.41
CA MET A 67 -14.60 2.31 3.15
C MET A 67 -14.18 1.48 1.93
N LEU A 68 -12.90 1.10 1.86
CA LEU A 68 -12.30 0.37 0.73
C LEU A 68 -12.18 -1.13 0.98
N THR A 69 -12.51 -1.58 2.20
CA THR A 69 -12.37 -2.96 2.67
C THR A 69 -10.92 -3.45 2.71
N GLY A 70 -10.65 -4.51 3.48
CA GLY A 70 -9.30 -5.07 3.60
C GLY A 70 -8.35 -4.26 4.50
N GLY A 71 -7.18 -4.83 4.77
CA GLY A 71 -6.12 -4.15 5.53
C GLY A 71 -5.03 -3.64 4.59
N TRP A 72 -4.57 -2.41 4.74
CA TRP A 72 -3.57 -1.82 3.85
C TRP A 72 -2.77 -0.69 4.50
N TRP A 73 -1.65 -0.32 3.89
CA TRP A 73 -0.88 0.89 4.23
C TRP A 73 -1.53 2.13 3.61
N PHE A 74 -2.77 2.40 4.02
CA PHE A 74 -3.57 3.53 3.56
C PHE A 74 -2.95 4.87 4.00
N ASP A 75 -2.99 5.88 3.12
CA ASP A 75 -2.65 7.28 3.46
C ASP A 75 -3.93 8.06 3.79
N ALA A 76 -4.27 9.12 3.05
CA ALA A 76 -5.68 9.49 2.83
C ALA A 76 -6.31 8.48 1.84
N CYS A 77 -6.31 7.21 2.25
CA CYS A 77 -6.55 5.99 1.47
C CYS A 77 -5.48 5.69 0.42
N GLY A 78 -5.20 6.60 -0.50
CA GLY A 78 -4.13 6.46 -1.48
C GLY A 78 -4.48 5.60 -2.71
N PRO A 79 -3.51 5.37 -3.61
CA PRO A 79 -3.78 4.89 -4.97
C PRO A 79 -3.74 3.36 -5.14
N SER A 80 -3.62 2.59 -4.07
CA SER A 80 -3.65 1.13 -4.13
C SER A 80 -4.42 0.52 -2.98
N ASN A 81 -5.05 -0.60 -3.27
CA ASN A 81 -5.48 -1.61 -2.31
C ASN A 81 -5.50 -2.96 -3.04
N LEU A 82 -4.70 -3.92 -2.60
CA LEU A 82 -4.65 -5.27 -3.21
C LEU A 82 -5.32 -6.34 -2.34
N ASN A 83 -5.88 -5.94 -1.19
CA ASN A 83 -6.54 -6.80 -0.21
C ASN A 83 -8.06 -6.58 -0.18
#